data_AF-A0ABD0L520-F1
#
_entry.id   AF-A0ABD0L520-F1
#
_cell.length_a   1.000
_cell.length_b   1.000
_cell.length_c   1.000
_cell.angle_alpha   90.00
_cell.angle_beta   90.00
_cell.angle_gamma   90.00
#
_symmetry.space_group_name_H-M   'P 1'
#
loop_
_entity.id
_entity.type
_entity.pdbx_description
1 polymer ?
#
loop_
_entity_poly.entity_id
_entity_poly.type
_entity_poly.pdbx_seq_one_letter_code
_entity_poly.pdbx_strand_id
1 'polypeptide(L)'
;AITYDPACDPQYKDISPQHTMCIVGDVGTEVVLDQAAKDAIVQKHNDLREGVNPVAGDMTKMVWDDNIAVVAAKWARQCTQGHDLERNVPSLPGIHVGQNAAYGYGSFDSAIQGWYDEVQFYVYGVGSTTGYWKDVAHYTQVVNAKSQRIGCGLADCPSGSKFYYCNYAIGQYGIKFPYLNATQSCSECPNQCDASGKLCVTCPPTSDEWTCGPNNSWPQPYCTIYSNVKYSCPYMCGICPHDCGDKMCYNGGTMNYQTCQCTCKDLYTGDTCETLDCPTGDPSYCGKEQPYGYPQSFCDMYSNVPTECPHMCGVC
;
A
#
# COMPACT_ATOMS: atom_id res chain seq x y z
N ALA A 1 -25.74 23.52 14.25
CA ALA A 1 -24.42 23.55 14.91
C ALA A 1 -23.99 22.12 15.16
N ILE A 2 -22.72 21.79 14.91
CA ILE A 2 -22.19 20.43 15.15
C ILE A 2 -22.19 20.14 16.65
N THR A 3 -22.63 18.94 17.01
CA THR A 3 -22.70 18.47 18.42
C THR A 3 -21.86 17.20 18.54
N TYR A 4 -21.12 17.06 19.63
CA TYR A 4 -20.23 15.93 19.89
C TYR A 4 -20.73 15.11 21.09
N ASP A 5 -20.64 13.79 21.00
CA ASP A 5 -21.02 12.85 22.06
C ASP A 5 -19.93 12.75 23.14
N PRO A 6 -20.21 13.12 24.40
CA PRO A 6 -19.28 12.91 25.51
C PRO A 6 -18.95 11.42 25.77
N ALA A 7 -19.84 10.51 25.36
CA ALA A 7 -19.70 9.07 25.47
C ALA A 7 -19.13 8.40 24.20
N CYS A 8 -18.61 9.20 23.26
CA CYS A 8 -17.89 8.72 22.07
C CYS A 8 -16.83 7.68 22.42
N ASP A 9 -16.60 6.74 21.48
CA ASP A 9 -15.57 5.71 21.57
C ASP A 9 -14.22 6.31 21.99
N PRO A 10 -13.61 5.81 23.08
CA PRO A 10 -12.33 6.29 23.58
C PRO A 10 -11.23 6.37 22.51
N GLN A 11 -11.20 5.44 21.54
CA GLN A 11 -10.13 5.45 20.52
C GLN A 11 -10.09 6.75 19.71
N TYR A 12 -11.24 7.39 19.48
CA TYR A 12 -11.34 8.67 18.78
C TYR A 12 -11.40 9.85 19.75
N LYS A 13 -12.10 9.68 20.88
CA LYS A 13 -12.23 10.73 21.90
C LYS A 13 -10.90 11.13 22.54
N ASP A 14 -10.01 10.16 22.71
CA ASP A 14 -8.68 10.38 23.30
C ASP A 14 -7.72 11.08 22.32
N ILE A 15 -7.96 10.98 21.00
CA ILE A 15 -7.31 11.83 20.00
C ILE A 15 -7.82 13.27 20.14
N SER A 16 -9.15 13.44 20.15
CA SER A 16 -9.80 14.72 20.41
C SER A 16 -11.26 14.55 20.82
N PRO A 17 -11.77 15.28 21.82
CA PRO A 17 -13.20 15.36 22.11
C PRO A 17 -14.04 15.94 20.96
N GLN A 18 -13.40 16.63 20.02
CA GLN A 18 -14.01 17.21 18.81
C GLN A 18 -13.73 16.38 17.55
N HIS A 19 -13.36 15.11 17.73
CA HIS A 19 -13.12 14.21 16.61
C HIS A 19 -14.39 13.97 15.78
N THR A 20 -14.26 13.88 14.46
CA THR A 20 -15.37 13.67 13.52
C THR A 20 -16.24 12.46 13.86
N MET A 21 -15.61 11.36 14.26
CA MET A 21 -16.32 10.15 14.71
C MET A 21 -17.15 10.35 15.98
N CYS A 22 -16.91 11.42 16.75
CA CYS A 22 -17.70 11.77 17.93
C CYS A 22 -18.90 12.67 17.62
N ILE A 23 -19.10 13.07 16.36
CA ILE A 23 -20.25 13.90 15.98
C ILE A 23 -21.55 13.09 16.04
N VAL A 24 -22.62 13.72 16.55
CA VAL A 24 -23.98 13.15 16.59
C VAL A 24 -24.94 13.96 15.73
N GLY A 25 -26.01 13.29 15.29
CA GLY A 25 -27.08 13.94 14.52
C GLY A 25 -26.75 14.10 13.04
N ASP A 26 -26.29 13.02 12.39
CA ASP A 26 -26.10 12.97 10.94
C ASP A 26 -27.39 13.37 10.22
N VAL A 27 -27.30 14.30 9.27
CA VAL A 27 -28.45 14.81 8.51
C VAL A 27 -28.46 14.33 7.05
N GLY A 28 -27.30 13.93 6.54
CA GLY A 28 -27.12 13.35 5.22
C GLY A 28 -27.23 11.83 5.24
N THR A 29 -27.59 11.27 4.08
CA THR A 29 -27.56 9.83 3.85
C THR A 29 -26.25 9.49 3.16
N GLU A 30 -25.45 8.60 3.74
CA GLU A 30 -24.22 8.13 3.10
C GLU A 30 -24.54 7.37 1.81
N VAL A 31 -23.72 7.63 0.79
CA VAL A 31 -23.64 6.82 -0.42
C VAL A 31 -22.46 5.89 -0.28
N VAL A 32 -22.74 4.61 -0.04
CA VAL A 32 -21.70 3.59 0.14
C VAL A 32 -20.91 3.43 -1.16
N LEU A 33 -19.58 3.51 -1.06
CA LEU A 33 -18.67 3.31 -2.18
C LEU A 33 -18.31 1.83 -2.27
N ASP A 34 -18.67 1.20 -3.39
CA ASP A 34 -18.24 -0.15 -3.71
C ASP A 34 -16.75 -0.18 -4.11
N GLN A 35 -16.20 -1.38 -4.27
CA GLN A 35 -14.78 -1.54 -4.60
C GLN A 35 -14.40 -0.87 -5.93
N ALA A 36 -15.27 -0.95 -6.94
CA ALA A 36 -15.02 -0.31 -8.23
C ALA A 36 -14.93 1.22 -8.11
N ALA A 37 -15.79 1.85 -7.30
CA ALA A 37 -15.71 3.27 -7.02
C ALA A 37 -14.44 3.64 -6.25
N LYS A 38 -14.03 2.85 -5.25
CA LYS A 38 -12.78 3.04 -4.51
C LYS A 38 -11.57 2.97 -5.45
N ASP A 39 -11.51 1.94 -6.28
CA ASP A 39 -10.44 1.73 -7.25
C ASP A 39 -10.38 2.86 -8.27
N ALA A 40 -11.54 3.31 -8.78
CA ALA A 40 -11.62 4.43 -9.72
C ALA A 40 -11.11 5.74 -9.11
N ILE A 41 -11.40 6.00 -7.84
CA ILE A 41 -10.89 7.19 -7.12
C ILE A 41 -9.37 7.12 -7.01
N VAL A 42 -8.82 5.98 -6.57
CA VAL A 42 -7.36 5.79 -6.43
C VAL A 42 -6.68 5.91 -7.78
N GLN A 43 -7.22 5.24 -8.81
CA GLN A 43 -6.68 5.27 -10.16
C GLN A 43 -6.65 6.71 -10.70
N LYS A 44 -7.74 7.46 -10.57
CA LYS A 44 -7.81 8.86 -10.99
C LYS A 44 -6.72 9.71 -10.34
N HIS A 45 -6.47 9.54 -9.04
CA HIS A 45 -5.40 10.26 -8.35
C HIS A 45 -4.03 9.87 -8.89
N ASN A 46 -3.76 8.57 -9.05
CA ASN A 46 -2.49 8.08 -9.57
C ASN A 46 -2.25 8.56 -11.01
N ASP A 47 -3.24 8.51 -11.90
CA ASP A 47 -3.14 9.03 -13.28
C ASP A 47 -2.73 10.51 -13.30
N LEU A 48 -3.35 11.33 -12.44
CA LEU A 48 -3.02 12.75 -12.32
C LEU A 48 -1.61 12.98 -11.75
N ARG A 49 -1.18 12.14 -10.80
CA ARG A 49 0.15 12.19 -10.18
C ARG A 49 1.27 11.78 -11.13
N GLU A 50 1.01 10.85 -12.06
CA GLU A 50 1.95 10.47 -13.12
C GLU A 50 2.23 11.61 -14.11
N GLY A 51 1.22 12.47 -14.33
CA GLY A 51 1.22 13.54 -15.33
C GLY A 51 1.67 14.91 -14.85
N VAL A 52 2.24 15.04 -13.65
CA VAL A 52 2.62 16.35 -13.09
C VAL A 52 3.75 17.03 -13.86
N ASN A 53 3.73 18.37 -13.88
CA ASN A 53 4.78 19.20 -14.43
C ASN A 53 5.12 20.32 -13.43
N PRO A 54 6.39 20.48 -13.00
CA PRO A 54 7.57 19.70 -13.41
C PRO A 54 7.54 18.23 -12.98
N VAL A 55 8.41 17.41 -13.56
CA VAL A 55 8.50 15.96 -13.28
C VAL A 55 8.86 15.74 -11.81
N ALA A 56 8.16 14.83 -11.16
CA ALA A 56 8.39 14.46 -9.76
C ALA A 56 9.31 13.24 -9.64
N GLY A 57 10.36 13.32 -8.82
CA GLY A 57 11.28 12.21 -8.55
C GLY A 57 10.83 11.27 -7.43
N ASP A 58 9.97 11.74 -6.52
CA ASP A 58 9.56 11.08 -5.28
C ASP A 58 8.04 10.79 -5.18
N MET A 59 7.30 10.96 -6.28
CA MET A 59 5.84 10.89 -6.27
C MET A 59 5.35 9.50 -5.87
N THR A 60 4.76 9.36 -4.69
CA THR A 60 4.30 8.04 -4.23
C THR A 60 3.01 7.59 -4.92
N LYS A 61 2.86 6.29 -5.11
CA LYS A 61 1.62 5.66 -5.54
C LYS A 61 0.63 5.66 -4.38
N MET A 62 -0.55 6.24 -4.58
CA MET A 62 -1.62 6.22 -3.59
C MET A 62 -2.32 4.87 -3.55
N VAL A 63 -2.73 4.47 -2.35
CA VAL A 63 -3.58 3.31 -2.08
C VAL A 63 -4.80 3.70 -1.25
N TRP A 64 -5.87 2.91 -1.35
CA TRP A 64 -7.07 3.11 -0.53
C TRP A 64 -6.82 2.74 0.94
N ASP A 65 -7.43 3.47 1.87
CA ASP A 65 -7.42 3.15 3.30
C ASP A 65 -8.82 3.36 3.90
N ASP A 66 -9.45 2.26 4.29
CA ASP A 66 -10.80 2.27 4.86
C ASP A 66 -10.89 2.98 6.23
N ASN A 67 -9.79 3.04 6.99
CA ASN A 67 -9.79 3.71 8.30
C ASN A 67 -9.99 5.22 8.16
N ILE A 68 -9.35 5.86 7.17
CA ILE A 68 -9.54 7.29 6.92
C ILE A 68 -10.79 7.56 6.07
N ALA A 69 -11.26 6.58 5.29
CA ALA A 69 -12.50 6.67 4.52
C ALA A 69 -13.74 6.73 5.42
N VAL A 70 -13.82 5.92 6.48
CA VAL A 70 -14.97 5.94 7.40
C VAL A 70 -15.13 7.31 8.07
N VAL A 71 -14.02 7.99 8.37
CA VAL A 71 -14.02 9.36 8.91
C VAL A 71 -14.49 10.37 7.86
N ALA A 72 -14.03 10.25 6.61
CA ALA A 72 -14.50 11.10 5.51
C ALA A 72 -16.00 10.95 5.26
N ALA A 73 -16.53 9.72 5.28
CA ALA A 73 -17.95 9.44 5.14
C ALA A 73 -18.76 10.02 6.30
N LYS A 74 -18.25 9.91 7.53
CA LYS A 74 -18.87 10.52 8.72
C LYS A 74 -18.97 12.04 8.59
N TRP A 75 -17.94 12.70 8.07
CA TRP A 75 -17.99 14.15 7.82
C TRP A 75 -18.95 14.52 6.68
N ALA A 76 -18.97 13.74 5.59
CA ALA A 76 -19.89 13.96 4.47
C ALA A 76 -21.37 13.98 4.92
N ARG A 77 -21.75 13.08 5.83
CA ARG A 77 -23.12 13.01 6.39
C ARG A 77 -23.52 14.22 7.25
N GLN A 78 -22.61 15.12 7.58
CA GLN A 78 -22.93 16.37 8.29
C GLN A 78 -23.50 17.44 7.36
N CYS A 79 -23.37 17.28 6.04
CA CYS A 79 -23.91 18.19 5.02
C CYS A 79 -23.59 19.67 5.29
N THR A 80 -22.39 19.92 5.82
CA THR A 80 -21.90 21.25 6.19
C THR A 80 -20.72 21.58 5.30
N GLN A 81 -20.72 22.75 4.67
CA GLN A 81 -19.57 23.18 3.88
C GLN A 81 -18.40 23.52 4.78
N GLY A 82 -17.19 23.17 4.35
CA GLY A 82 -15.94 23.35 5.06
C GLY A 82 -15.38 22.03 5.57
N HIS A 83 -14.46 22.16 6.52
CA HIS A 83 -13.65 21.06 7.04
C HIS A 83 -14.01 20.77 8.50
N ASP A 84 -13.95 19.50 8.88
CA ASP A 84 -13.97 19.05 10.26
C ASP A 84 -12.72 19.50 11.03
N LEU A 85 -12.82 19.46 12.37
CA LEU A 85 -11.77 19.92 13.27
C LEU A 85 -10.67 18.87 13.50
N GLU A 86 -11.03 17.59 13.57
CA GLU A 86 -10.08 16.49 13.82
C GLU A 86 -10.54 15.21 13.13
N ARG A 87 -9.64 14.59 12.38
CA ARG A 87 -9.90 13.44 11.48
C ARG A 87 -8.78 12.39 11.46
N ASN A 88 -7.79 12.51 12.34
CA ASN A 88 -6.71 11.54 12.47
C ASN A 88 -7.25 10.20 12.99
N VAL A 89 -6.71 9.09 12.51
CA VAL A 89 -7.21 7.75 12.87
C VAL A 89 -6.28 7.03 13.84
N PRO A 90 -6.80 6.20 14.75
CA PRO A 90 -5.98 5.43 15.69
C PRO A 90 -4.95 4.51 15.01
N SER A 91 -5.26 4.03 13.80
CA SER A 91 -4.36 3.17 13.02
C SER A 91 -3.14 3.90 12.44
N LEU A 92 -3.13 5.24 12.46
CA LEU A 92 -2.04 6.07 11.95
C LEU A 92 -1.62 7.12 13.00
N PRO A 93 -1.14 6.71 14.19
CA PRO A 93 -0.84 7.63 15.28
C PRO A 93 0.25 8.63 14.89
N GLY A 94 -0.01 9.92 15.14
CA GLY A 94 0.93 11.01 14.82
C GLY A 94 0.99 11.39 13.35
N ILE A 95 0.27 10.71 12.45
CA ILE A 95 0.14 11.11 11.05
C ILE A 95 -0.97 12.15 10.92
N HIS A 96 -0.63 13.31 10.35
CA HIS A 96 -1.60 14.35 10.04
C HIS A 96 -2.45 13.95 8.84
N VAL A 97 -3.77 13.90 8.99
CA VAL A 97 -4.70 13.57 7.90
C VAL A 97 -5.26 14.85 7.25
N GLY A 98 -4.89 15.09 5.99
CA GLY A 98 -5.41 16.17 5.16
C GLY A 98 -6.81 15.88 4.62
N GLN A 99 -7.46 16.86 3.98
CA GLN A 99 -8.80 16.68 3.40
C GLN A 99 -9.04 17.64 2.23
N ASN A 100 -9.61 17.11 1.15
CA ASN A 100 -10.25 17.90 0.10
C ASN A 100 -11.77 17.74 0.19
N ALA A 101 -12.50 18.79 -0.21
CA ALA A 101 -13.95 18.84 -0.16
C ALA A 101 -14.52 19.36 -1.48
N ALA A 102 -15.67 18.82 -1.90
CA ALA A 102 -16.41 19.30 -3.07
C ALA A 102 -17.93 19.14 -2.85
N TYR A 103 -18.71 20.01 -3.49
CA TYR A 103 -20.16 20.07 -3.31
C TYR A 103 -20.87 20.18 -4.66
N GLY A 104 -21.95 19.41 -4.84
CA GLY A 104 -22.82 19.52 -6.01
C GLY A 104 -22.25 18.93 -7.32
N TYR A 105 -21.08 18.29 -7.28
CA TYR A 105 -20.53 17.56 -8.42
C TYR A 105 -21.36 16.31 -8.76
N GLY A 106 -21.29 15.87 -10.01
CA GLY A 106 -22.02 14.68 -10.48
C GLY A 106 -21.35 13.35 -10.13
N SER A 107 -20.04 13.35 -9.92
CA SER A 107 -19.24 12.16 -9.63
C SER A 107 -17.93 12.52 -8.92
N PHE A 108 -17.28 11.53 -8.30
CA PHE A 108 -15.92 11.70 -7.80
C PHE A 108 -14.93 12.07 -8.90
N ASP A 109 -15.04 11.50 -10.11
CA ASP A 109 -14.14 11.87 -11.23
C ASP A 109 -14.20 13.37 -11.52
N SER A 110 -15.40 13.93 -11.65
CA SER A 110 -15.57 15.37 -11.88
C SER A 110 -15.09 16.24 -10.70
N ALA A 111 -15.30 15.78 -9.46
CA ALA A 111 -14.84 16.49 -8.27
C ALA A 111 -13.31 16.50 -8.16
N ILE A 112 -12.66 15.35 -8.38
CA ILE A 112 -11.21 15.19 -8.36
C ILE A 112 -10.57 15.99 -9.51
N GLN A 113 -11.19 15.98 -10.69
CA GLN A 113 -10.74 16.83 -11.79
C GLN A 113 -10.82 18.32 -11.42
N GLY A 114 -11.92 18.76 -10.82
CA GLY A 114 -12.06 20.14 -10.34
C GLY A 114 -11.00 20.54 -9.31
N TRP A 115 -10.63 19.63 -8.40
CA TRP A 115 -9.50 19.83 -7.49
C TRP A 115 -8.16 19.94 -8.22
N TYR A 116 -7.94 19.11 -9.24
CA TYR A 116 -6.70 19.13 -10.01
C TYR A 116 -6.57 20.36 -10.93
N ASP A 117 -7.67 20.83 -11.50
CA ASP A 117 -7.71 21.95 -12.45
C ASP A 117 -7.24 23.28 -11.83
N GLU A 118 -7.15 23.36 -10.50
CA GLU A 118 -6.45 24.44 -9.80
C GLU A 118 -4.97 24.59 -10.20
N VAL A 119 -4.38 23.58 -10.84
CA VAL A 119 -3.03 23.64 -11.44
C VAL A 119 -2.85 24.87 -12.35
N GLN A 120 -3.92 25.36 -12.98
CA GLN A 120 -3.89 26.56 -13.81
C GLN A 120 -3.48 27.84 -13.03
N PHE A 121 -3.66 27.84 -11.71
CA PHE A 121 -3.29 28.93 -10.80
C PHE A 121 -2.01 28.62 -10.01
N TYR A 122 -1.32 27.53 -10.33
CA TYR A 122 -0.16 27.05 -9.58
C TYR A 122 1.14 27.20 -10.37
N VAL A 123 2.20 27.63 -9.69
CA VAL A 123 3.58 27.58 -10.19
C VAL A 123 4.48 26.90 -9.16
N TYR A 124 5.20 25.86 -9.60
CA TYR A 124 6.10 25.10 -8.74
C TYR A 124 7.15 26.00 -8.08
N GLY A 125 7.31 25.84 -6.76
CA GLY A 125 8.18 26.66 -5.92
C GLY A 125 7.69 28.07 -5.58
N VAL A 126 6.65 28.55 -6.25
CA VAL A 126 6.00 29.84 -5.94
C VAL A 126 4.70 29.62 -5.15
N GLY A 127 3.88 28.66 -5.57
CA GLY A 127 2.53 28.45 -5.02
C GLY A 127 1.45 29.08 -5.92
N SER A 128 0.49 29.76 -5.31
CA SER A 128 -0.62 30.41 -6.01
C SER A 128 -0.19 31.66 -6.79
N THR A 129 -0.70 31.80 -8.02
CA THR A 129 -0.55 32.99 -8.88
C THR A 129 -1.63 34.03 -8.65
N THR A 130 -2.73 33.69 -7.97
CA THR A 130 -3.83 34.62 -7.65
C THR A 130 -3.56 35.43 -6.37
N GLY A 131 -2.55 35.04 -5.60
CA GLY A 131 -2.26 35.59 -4.27
C GLY A 131 -3.05 34.92 -3.13
N TYR A 132 -3.97 34.01 -3.45
CA TYR A 132 -4.72 33.25 -2.44
C TYR A 132 -4.30 31.79 -2.43
N TRP A 133 -3.82 31.30 -1.28
CA TRP A 133 -3.33 29.94 -1.13
C TRP A 133 -4.42 28.87 -1.39
N LYS A 134 -5.68 29.20 -1.09
CA LYS A 134 -6.83 28.30 -1.24
C LYS A 134 -7.12 27.94 -2.69
N ASP A 135 -6.73 28.77 -3.65
CA ASP A 135 -7.02 28.59 -5.08
C ASP A 135 -6.12 27.51 -5.72
N VAL A 136 -5.16 26.96 -4.96
CA VAL A 136 -4.28 25.86 -5.37
C VAL A 136 -4.24 24.71 -4.35
N ALA A 137 -4.98 24.85 -3.25
CA ALA A 137 -4.81 23.98 -2.09
C ALA A 137 -5.32 22.56 -2.34
N HIS A 138 -6.36 22.39 -3.16
CA HIS A 138 -6.86 21.06 -3.48
C HIS A 138 -5.89 20.36 -4.43
N TYR A 139 -5.41 21.07 -5.45
CA TYR A 139 -4.41 20.54 -6.38
C TYR A 139 -3.16 20.06 -5.65
N THR A 140 -2.56 20.90 -4.79
CA THR A 140 -1.32 20.55 -4.11
C THR A 140 -1.48 19.35 -3.18
N GLN A 141 -2.69 19.06 -2.68
CA GLN A 141 -2.99 17.88 -1.88
C GLN A 141 -3.14 16.62 -2.76
N VAL A 142 -3.79 16.73 -3.93
CA VAL A 142 -3.91 15.64 -4.91
C VAL A 142 -2.51 15.18 -5.36
N VAL A 143 -1.61 16.14 -5.62
CA VAL A 143 -0.24 15.87 -6.08
C VAL A 143 0.80 15.88 -4.95
N ASN A 144 0.40 15.78 -3.69
CA ASN A 144 1.36 15.71 -2.59
C ASN A 144 2.09 14.34 -2.60
N ALA A 145 3.38 14.31 -2.92
CA ALA A 145 4.18 13.09 -2.96
C ALA A 145 4.19 12.33 -1.63
N LYS A 146 3.96 13.01 -0.50
CA LYS A 146 3.92 12.36 0.83
C LYS A 146 2.58 11.70 1.15
N SER A 147 1.54 11.96 0.38
CA SER A 147 0.22 11.34 0.54
C SER A 147 0.22 9.95 -0.09
N GLN A 148 0.38 8.91 0.73
CA GLN A 148 0.39 7.52 0.29
C GLN A 148 -0.98 6.85 0.39
N ARG A 149 -1.84 7.36 1.27
CA ARG A 149 -3.15 6.78 1.56
C ARG A 149 -4.25 7.77 1.29
N ILE A 150 -5.34 7.30 0.72
CA ILE A 150 -6.56 8.06 0.50
C ILE A 150 -7.77 7.26 0.95
N GLY A 151 -8.75 7.93 1.55
CA GLY A 151 -10.06 7.36 1.82
C GLY A 151 -11.12 8.44 1.71
N CYS A 152 -12.19 8.14 0.98
CA CYS A 152 -13.22 9.12 0.63
C CYS A 152 -14.59 8.71 1.13
N GLY A 153 -15.46 9.71 1.28
CA GLY A 153 -16.84 9.56 1.68
C GLY A 153 -17.76 10.47 0.87
N LEU A 154 -18.99 10.01 0.68
CA LEU A 154 -20.02 10.69 -0.08
C LEU A 154 -21.35 10.66 0.69
N ALA A 155 -22.07 11.78 0.68
CA ALA A 155 -23.42 11.83 1.21
C ALA A 155 -24.38 12.60 0.28
N ASP A 156 -25.61 12.13 0.23
CA ASP A 156 -26.77 12.86 -0.27
C ASP A 156 -27.34 13.72 0.85
N CYS A 157 -27.42 15.04 0.62
CA CYS A 157 -27.84 16.00 1.62
C CYS A 157 -29.26 16.54 1.42
N PRO A 158 -29.95 16.95 2.49
CA PRO A 158 -31.32 17.49 2.41
C PRO A 158 -31.49 18.70 1.49
N SER A 159 -30.41 19.43 1.21
CA SER A 159 -30.39 20.53 0.23
C SER A 159 -30.51 20.07 -1.23
N GLY A 160 -30.46 18.76 -1.49
CA GLY A 160 -30.41 18.17 -2.83
C GLY A 160 -29.01 18.12 -3.45
N SER A 161 -27.98 18.60 -2.74
CA SER A 161 -26.58 18.54 -3.20
C SER A 161 -25.86 17.30 -2.65
N LYS A 162 -24.94 16.74 -3.44
CA LYS A 162 -23.99 15.72 -2.98
C LYS A 162 -22.75 16.37 -2.35
N PHE A 163 -22.26 15.79 -1.26
CA PHE A 163 -21.08 16.26 -0.53
C PHE A 163 -19.98 15.19 -0.61
N TYR A 164 -18.83 15.58 -1.14
CA TYR A 164 -17.68 14.72 -1.41
C TYR A 164 -16.52 15.14 -0.52
N TYR A 165 -15.97 14.18 0.21
CA TYR A 165 -14.77 14.38 1.03
C TYR A 165 -13.76 13.28 0.76
N CYS A 166 -12.50 13.64 0.59
CA CYS A 166 -11.39 12.70 0.54
C CYS A 166 -10.36 13.10 1.59
N ASN A 167 -10.03 12.16 2.48
CA ASN A 167 -8.99 12.30 3.47
C ASN A 167 -7.68 11.70 2.94
N TYR A 168 -6.56 12.34 3.25
CA TYR A 168 -5.23 11.96 2.74
C TYR A 168 -4.25 11.79 3.89
N ALA A 169 -3.52 10.67 3.94
CA ALA A 169 -2.42 10.47 4.87
C ALA A 169 -1.09 10.42 4.08
N ILE A 170 -0.21 11.42 4.18
CA ILE A 170 -0.27 12.63 5.03
C ILE A 170 -0.94 13.84 4.34
N GLY A 171 -1.53 14.74 5.13
CA GLY A 171 -1.97 16.05 4.67
C GLY A 171 -0.83 16.98 4.29
N GLN A 172 -1.09 17.93 3.38
CA GLN A 172 -0.10 18.92 2.97
C GLN A 172 0.23 19.93 4.08
N TYR A 173 1.51 20.27 4.23
CA TYR A 173 1.99 21.32 5.15
C TYR A 173 2.33 22.64 4.45
N GLY A 174 2.32 22.66 3.12
CA GLY A 174 2.64 23.81 2.33
C GLY A 174 2.27 23.59 0.88
N ILE A 175 2.01 24.69 0.17
CA ILE A 175 1.52 24.64 -1.21
C ILE A 175 2.63 24.77 -2.25
N LYS A 176 3.86 25.17 -1.86
CA LYS A 176 4.90 25.53 -2.83
C LYS A 176 5.58 24.32 -3.48
N PHE A 177 5.79 23.26 -2.70
CA PHE A 177 6.57 22.09 -3.08
C PHE A 177 5.81 20.82 -2.66
N PRO A 178 4.80 20.39 -3.43
CA PRO A 178 4.04 19.19 -3.11
C PRO A 178 4.84 17.90 -3.37
N TYR A 179 5.89 17.97 -4.17
CA TYR A 179 6.80 16.86 -4.52
C TYR A 179 8.21 17.40 -4.79
N LEU A 180 9.19 16.52 -4.96
CA LEU A 180 10.55 16.87 -5.38
C LEU A 180 10.64 16.89 -6.91
N ASN A 181 10.89 18.07 -7.48
CA ASN A 181 11.21 18.22 -8.90
C ASN A 181 12.51 17.49 -9.26
N ALA A 182 12.46 16.64 -10.29
CA ALA A 182 13.58 15.87 -10.82
C ALA A 182 13.54 15.82 -12.35
N THR A 183 14.62 15.33 -12.97
CA THR A 183 14.69 15.12 -14.43
C THR A 183 14.02 13.82 -14.88
N GLN A 184 13.88 12.86 -13.97
CA GLN A 184 13.29 11.55 -14.22
C GLN A 184 12.35 11.18 -13.08
N SER A 185 11.21 10.59 -13.44
CA SER A 185 10.32 9.97 -12.46
C SER A 185 11.05 8.88 -11.69
N CYS A 186 10.67 8.70 -10.42
CA CYS A 186 11.26 7.71 -9.53
C CYS A 186 12.77 7.86 -9.27
N SER A 187 13.39 9.02 -9.53
CA SER A 187 14.81 9.25 -9.22
C SER A 187 15.13 9.09 -7.73
N GLU A 188 14.15 9.33 -6.86
CA GLU A 188 14.28 9.16 -5.41
C GLU A 188 13.87 7.76 -4.92
N CYS A 189 13.41 6.90 -5.83
CA CYS A 189 12.97 5.53 -5.53
C CYS A 189 13.35 4.56 -6.67
N PRO A 190 14.63 4.50 -7.10
CA PRO A 190 15.03 3.83 -8.34
C PRO A 190 14.74 2.32 -8.38
N ASN A 191 14.62 1.68 -7.21
CA ASN A 191 14.30 0.24 -7.08
C ASN A 191 12.86 0.01 -6.57
N GLN A 192 12.06 1.06 -6.50
CA GLN A 192 10.70 1.06 -5.95
C GLN A 192 9.82 1.94 -6.83
N CYS A 193 9.91 1.76 -8.15
CA CYS A 193 9.05 2.43 -9.11
C CYS A 193 7.99 1.43 -9.60
N ASP A 194 6.77 1.90 -9.80
CA ASP A 194 5.70 1.05 -10.30
C ASP A 194 5.88 0.71 -11.79
N ALA A 195 5.02 -0.16 -12.31
CA ALA A 195 5.14 -0.69 -13.67
C ALA A 195 5.06 0.38 -14.77
N SER A 196 4.43 1.55 -14.51
CA SER A 196 4.42 2.66 -15.45
C SER A 196 5.74 3.43 -15.47
N GLY A 197 6.61 3.21 -14.48
CA GLY A 197 7.88 3.92 -14.34
C GLY A 197 7.70 5.35 -13.83
N LYS A 198 6.58 5.66 -13.17
CA LYS A 198 6.19 7.05 -12.81
C LYS A 198 6.00 7.28 -11.33
N LEU A 199 5.55 6.29 -10.57
CA LEU A 199 5.21 6.45 -9.17
C LEU A 199 6.08 5.58 -8.26
N CYS A 200 6.57 6.15 -7.17
CA CYS A 200 7.25 5.45 -6.11
C CYS A 200 6.28 4.54 -5.35
N VAL A 201 6.54 3.24 -5.33
CA VAL A 201 5.76 2.29 -4.53
C VAL A 201 6.28 2.28 -3.10
N THR A 202 5.45 2.77 -2.19
CA THR A 202 5.67 2.65 -0.74
C THR A 202 4.93 1.42 -0.26
N CYS A 203 5.66 0.50 0.35
CA CYS A 203 5.22 -0.87 0.60
C CYS A 203 4.01 -0.86 1.55
N PRO A 204 2.83 -1.37 1.15
CA PRO A 204 1.66 -1.35 2.02
C PRO A 204 1.86 -2.30 3.21
N PRO A 205 1.48 -1.92 4.44
CA PRO A 205 1.61 -2.71 5.66
C PRO A 205 0.56 -3.83 5.82
N THR A 206 -0.16 -4.21 4.76
CA THR A 206 -1.48 -4.85 4.94
C THR A 206 -1.52 -6.37 4.80
N SER A 207 -0.40 -7.09 4.60
CA SER A 207 -0.45 -8.57 4.48
C SER A 207 0.14 -9.37 5.64
N ASP A 208 0.78 -8.74 6.63
CA ASP A 208 1.61 -9.46 7.61
C ASP A 208 1.07 -9.44 9.06
N GLU A 209 -0.08 -8.80 9.31
CA GLU A 209 -0.56 -8.46 10.65
C GLU A 209 -0.84 -9.66 11.57
N TRP A 210 -1.02 -10.87 11.03
CA TRP A 210 -1.33 -12.05 11.84
C TRP A 210 -0.09 -12.83 12.31
N THR A 211 1.04 -12.75 11.59
CA THR A 211 2.26 -13.52 11.87
C THR A 211 3.41 -12.65 12.35
N CYS A 212 3.44 -11.38 11.98
CA CYS A 212 4.61 -10.52 12.12
C CYS A 212 4.27 -9.30 12.98
N GLY A 213 5.14 -8.95 13.92
CA GLY A 213 4.93 -7.80 14.80
C GLY A 213 5.38 -8.04 16.25
N PRO A 214 5.42 -6.98 17.06
CA PRO A 214 5.94 -7.04 18.44
C PRO A 214 5.13 -7.95 19.37
N ASN A 215 3.87 -8.26 19.00
CA ASN A 215 2.97 -9.11 19.78
C ASN A 215 2.65 -10.46 19.08
N ASN A 216 3.32 -10.76 17.97
CA ASN A 216 3.09 -11.96 17.16
C ASN A 216 4.31 -12.91 17.21
N SER A 217 4.26 -14.02 16.47
CA SER A 217 5.31 -15.04 16.46
C SER A 217 6.69 -14.56 15.97
N TRP A 218 6.75 -13.44 15.23
CA TRP A 218 7.99 -12.92 14.63
C TRP A 218 8.14 -11.40 14.87
N PRO A 219 8.92 -10.96 15.88
CA PRO A 219 9.15 -9.54 16.15
C PRO A 219 10.28 -8.92 15.30
N GLN A 220 10.32 -7.58 15.20
CA GLN A 220 11.28 -6.81 14.37
C GLN A 220 12.76 -7.18 14.53
N PRO A 221 13.29 -7.44 15.74
CA PRO A 221 14.69 -7.84 15.87
C PRO A 221 15.01 -9.13 15.11
N TYR A 222 14.03 -9.98 14.83
CA TYR A 222 14.27 -11.25 14.16
C TYR A 222 14.59 -11.09 12.68
N CYS A 223 14.27 -9.94 12.09
CA CYS A 223 14.64 -9.59 10.73
C CYS A 223 16.15 -9.61 10.48
N THR A 224 16.96 -9.39 11.52
CA THR A 224 18.43 -9.45 11.41
C THR A 224 19.01 -10.76 11.95
N ILE A 225 18.19 -11.58 12.63
CA ILE A 225 18.62 -12.80 13.33
C ILE A 225 18.32 -14.05 12.48
N TYR A 226 17.15 -14.15 11.85
CA TYR A 226 16.80 -15.32 11.03
C TYR A 226 16.47 -14.94 9.59
N SER A 227 17.09 -15.66 8.66
CA SER A 227 16.92 -15.42 7.22
C SER A 227 15.49 -15.68 6.77
N ASN A 228 14.81 -16.70 7.32
CA ASN A 228 13.43 -17.04 6.97
C ASN A 228 12.42 -15.94 7.34
N VAL A 229 12.68 -15.12 8.38
CA VAL A 229 11.81 -13.99 8.77
C VAL A 229 11.71 -12.97 7.65
N LYS A 230 12.80 -12.74 6.94
CA LYS A 230 12.85 -11.83 5.80
C LYS A 230 11.94 -12.27 4.64
N TYR A 231 11.60 -13.56 4.57
CA TYR A 231 10.69 -14.12 3.56
C TYR A 231 9.26 -14.22 4.07
N SER A 232 9.06 -14.54 5.34
CA SER A 232 7.73 -14.70 5.95
C SER A 232 7.11 -13.40 6.47
N CYS A 233 7.95 -12.41 6.74
CA CYS A 233 7.58 -11.09 7.24
C CYS A 233 8.35 -9.98 6.50
N PRO A 234 8.36 -9.99 5.16
CA PRO A 234 9.23 -9.11 4.37
C PRO A 234 8.93 -7.64 4.70
N TYR A 235 7.65 -7.27 4.83
CA TYR A 235 7.23 -5.90 5.10
C TYR A 235 7.71 -5.40 6.47
N MET A 236 7.57 -6.23 7.51
CA MET A 236 8.07 -5.95 8.86
C MET A 236 9.60 -5.84 8.92
N CYS A 237 10.29 -6.53 8.01
CA CYS A 237 11.74 -6.49 7.83
C CYS A 237 12.24 -5.41 6.85
N GLY A 238 11.36 -4.52 6.38
CA GLY A 238 11.70 -3.46 5.42
C GLY A 238 12.05 -3.98 4.03
N ILE A 239 11.66 -5.22 3.72
CA ILE A 239 11.78 -5.86 2.41
C ILE A 239 10.43 -5.72 1.73
N CYS A 240 10.46 -5.17 0.53
CA CYS A 240 9.27 -4.97 -0.26
C CYS A 240 9.38 -5.92 -1.43
N PRO A 241 8.65 -7.05 -1.44
CA PRO A 241 8.59 -7.88 -2.62
C PRO A 241 8.07 -6.99 -3.75
N HIS A 242 8.85 -6.86 -4.83
CA HIS A 242 8.30 -6.44 -6.10
C HIS A 242 7.13 -7.38 -6.39
N ASP A 243 5.99 -6.84 -6.83
CA ASP A 243 4.89 -7.68 -7.28
C ASP A 243 5.39 -8.49 -8.49
N CYS A 244 5.64 -9.77 -8.27
CA CYS A 244 5.99 -10.73 -9.33
C CYS A 244 4.73 -11.42 -9.87
N GLY A 245 3.55 -10.87 -9.60
CA GLY A 245 2.25 -11.49 -9.83
C GLY A 245 2.06 -12.75 -8.99
N ASP A 246 1.28 -13.70 -9.49
CA ASP A 246 1.02 -15.01 -8.85
C ASP A 246 2.22 -15.99 -8.93
N LYS A 247 3.41 -15.52 -9.31
CA LYS A 247 4.58 -16.37 -9.55
C LYS A 247 5.19 -16.86 -8.23
N MET A 248 5.17 -18.17 -8.00
CA MET A 248 5.79 -18.82 -6.84
C MET A 248 6.93 -19.74 -7.26
N CYS A 249 7.96 -19.91 -6.44
CA CYS A 249 9.00 -20.92 -6.66
C CYS A 249 8.67 -22.20 -5.89
N TYR A 250 8.36 -23.27 -6.61
CA TYR A 250 8.01 -24.57 -6.06
C TYR A 250 9.25 -25.36 -5.62
N ASN A 251 9.02 -26.47 -4.91
CA ASN A 251 10.05 -27.47 -4.57
C ASN A 251 11.30 -26.92 -3.87
N GLY A 252 11.13 -25.88 -3.03
CA GLY A 252 12.23 -25.26 -2.29
C GLY A 252 13.09 -24.30 -3.11
N GLY A 253 12.66 -23.92 -4.32
CA GLY A 253 13.27 -22.83 -5.08
C GLY A 253 13.17 -21.48 -4.36
N THR A 254 14.12 -20.59 -4.61
CA THR A 254 14.19 -19.26 -3.99
C THR A 254 13.87 -18.18 -5.02
N MET A 255 12.89 -17.31 -4.73
CA MET A 255 12.54 -16.17 -5.59
C MET A 255 13.56 -15.04 -5.44
N ASN A 256 14.09 -14.55 -6.55
CA ASN A 256 14.72 -13.24 -6.59
C ASN A 256 13.64 -12.17 -6.83
N TYR A 257 13.24 -11.47 -5.78
CA TYR A 257 12.20 -10.44 -5.82
C TYR A 257 12.60 -9.14 -6.53
N GLN A 258 13.82 -9.03 -7.07
CA GLN A 258 14.22 -7.92 -7.94
C GLN A 258 14.06 -8.27 -9.42
N THR A 259 14.22 -9.55 -9.79
CA THR A 259 14.15 -10.01 -11.19
C THR A 259 12.93 -10.90 -11.47
N CYS A 260 12.16 -11.26 -10.44
CA CYS A 260 11.04 -12.21 -10.51
C CYS A 260 11.42 -13.58 -11.14
N GLN A 261 12.66 -14.01 -10.88
CA GLN A 261 13.20 -15.30 -11.34
C GLN A 261 13.43 -16.24 -10.16
N CYS A 262 13.04 -17.50 -10.33
CA CYS A 262 13.30 -18.54 -9.36
C CYS A 262 14.71 -19.12 -9.54
N THR A 263 15.43 -19.26 -8.43
CA THR A 263 16.64 -20.08 -8.36
C THR A 263 16.24 -21.45 -7.81
N CYS A 264 16.30 -22.47 -8.64
CA CYS A 264 15.86 -23.80 -8.27
C CYS A 264 16.92 -24.56 -7.48
N LYS A 265 16.45 -25.45 -6.61
CA LYS A 265 17.29 -26.24 -5.73
C LYS A 265 17.39 -27.67 -6.26
N ASP A 266 18.57 -28.27 -6.12
CA ASP A 266 18.83 -29.70 -6.37
C ASP A 266 18.43 -30.13 -7.79
N LEU A 267 17.46 -31.04 -7.92
CA LEU A 267 17.02 -31.66 -9.18
C LEU A 267 15.91 -30.86 -9.89
N TYR A 268 15.47 -29.74 -9.33
CA TYR A 268 14.35 -28.98 -9.90
C TYR A 268 14.83 -27.90 -10.88
N THR A 269 14.08 -27.73 -11.96
CA THR A 269 14.31 -26.76 -13.04
C THR A 269 12.99 -26.12 -13.48
N GLY A 270 13.06 -25.20 -14.44
CA GLY A 270 11.90 -24.43 -14.91
C GLY A 270 11.80 -23.04 -14.28
N ASP A 271 10.91 -22.22 -14.83
CA ASP A 271 10.76 -20.80 -14.46
C ASP A 271 10.23 -20.60 -13.03
N THR A 272 9.56 -21.62 -12.49
CA THR A 272 9.02 -21.70 -11.13
C THR A 272 9.53 -22.92 -10.35
N CYS A 273 10.56 -23.62 -10.82
CA CYS A 273 11.09 -24.85 -10.21
C CYS A 273 10.08 -26.00 -10.13
N GLU A 274 9.14 -26.01 -11.06
CA GLU A 274 8.06 -26.98 -11.17
C GLU A 274 8.49 -28.28 -11.86
N THR A 275 9.59 -28.24 -12.62
CA THR A 275 10.04 -29.37 -13.44
C THR A 275 11.09 -30.17 -12.68
N LEU A 276 10.88 -31.48 -12.51
CA LEU A 276 11.90 -32.38 -11.99
C LEU A 276 12.80 -32.86 -13.14
N ASP A 277 14.11 -32.66 -13.02
CA ASP A 277 15.12 -33.11 -13.98
C ASP A 277 15.97 -34.23 -13.37
N CYS A 278 15.58 -35.46 -13.67
CA CYS A 278 16.18 -36.66 -13.08
C CYS A 278 17.47 -37.07 -13.82
N PRO A 279 18.55 -37.42 -13.09
CA PRO A 279 19.70 -38.07 -13.71
C PRO A 279 19.29 -39.45 -14.28
N THR A 280 20.09 -39.99 -15.21
CA THR A 280 19.78 -41.28 -15.87
C THR A 280 19.86 -42.50 -14.96
N GLY A 281 20.44 -42.35 -13.77
CA GLY A 281 20.50 -43.37 -12.73
C GLY A 281 21.29 -42.88 -11.53
N ASP A 282 21.24 -43.66 -10.45
CA ASP A 282 21.92 -43.32 -9.22
C ASP A 282 23.44 -43.59 -9.27
N PRO A 283 24.24 -42.81 -8.52
CA PRO A 283 25.62 -43.14 -8.24
C PRO A 283 25.80 -44.53 -7.64
N SER A 284 26.93 -45.18 -7.93
CA SER A 284 27.20 -46.57 -7.51
C SER A 284 27.22 -46.84 -5.99
N TYR A 285 27.30 -45.78 -5.18
CA TYR A 285 27.28 -45.86 -3.71
C TYR A 285 25.85 -45.90 -3.14
N CYS A 286 24.84 -45.56 -3.93
CA CYS A 286 23.44 -45.67 -3.55
C CYS A 286 23.04 -47.15 -3.46
N GLY A 287 22.41 -47.54 -2.36
CA GLY A 287 21.95 -48.90 -2.08
C GLY A 287 23.04 -49.79 -1.47
N LYS A 288 24.18 -49.21 -1.08
CA LYS A 288 25.31 -49.92 -0.46
C LYS A 288 25.35 -49.67 1.04
N GLU A 289 25.80 -50.67 1.79
CA GLU A 289 25.94 -50.60 3.24
C GLU A 289 27.06 -49.64 3.69
N GLN A 290 26.93 -49.11 4.90
CA GLN A 290 27.97 -48.31 5.56
C GLN A 290 29.26 -49.13 5.76
N PRO A 291 30.45 -48.50 5.76
CA PRO A 291 30.69 -47.05 5.84
C PRO A 291 30.85 -46.34 4.49
N TYR A 292 30.79 -47.05 3.36
CA TYR A 292 31.14 -46.50 2.04
C TYR A 292 29.96 -46.27 1.11
N GLY A 293 28.73 -46.48 1.58
CA GLY A 293 27.51 -46.45 0.78
C GLY A 293 26.33 -45.81 1.50
N TYR A 294 25.30 -45.43 0.76
CA TYR A 294 24.03 -44.96 1.32
C TYR A 294 23.00 -46.10 1.28
N PRO A 295 22.67 -46.73 2.43
CA PRO A 295 21.60 -47.71 2.49
C PRO A 295 20.24 -47.08 2.16
N GLN A 296 19.28 -47.89 1.72
CA GLN A 296 17.91 -47.42 1.46
C GLN A 296 17.30 -46.65 2.63
N SER A 297 17.58 -47.08 3.87
CA SER A 297 17.07 -46.44 5.08
C SER A 297 17.52 -44.99 5.25
N PHE A 298 18.55 -44.55 4.51
CA PHE A 298 19.05 -43.19 4.59
C PHE A 298 18.15 -42.18 3.86
N CYS A 299 17.31 -42.64 2.92
CA CYS A 299 16.35 -41.79 2.22
C CYS A 299 15.43 -41.03 3.19
N ASP A 300 15.01 -41.69 4.28
CA ASP A 300 14.12 -41.10 5.29
C ASP A 300 14.90 -40.41 6.42
N MET A 301 16.19 -40.72 6.56
CA MET A 301 17.02 -40.28 7.69
C MET A 301 17.79 -38.99 7.41
N TYR A 302 18.20 -38.76 6.15
CA TYR A 302 19.07 -37.66 5.77
C TYR A 302 18.50 -36.90 4.57
N SER A 303 18.29 -35.60 4.74
CA SER A 303 17.62 -34.76 3.75
C SER A 303 18.35 -34.60 2.41
N ASN A 304 19.65 -34.87 2.35
CA ASN A 304 20.45 -34.82 1.11
C ASN A 304 20.42 -36.13 0.31
N VAL A 305 20.09 -37.27 0.95
CA VAL A 305 20.16 -38.57 0.29
C VAL A 305 19.11 -38.72 -0.83
N PRO A 306 17.87 -38.21 -0.69
CA PRO A 306 16.91 -38.20 -1.79
C PRO A 306 17.33 -37.38 -3.02
N THR A 307 18.25 -36.41 -2.88
CA THR A 307 18.75 -35.63 -4.02
C THR A 307 20.01 -36.23 -4.63
N GLU A 308 20.84 -36.91 -3.84
CA GLU A 308 22.04 -37.62 -4.32
C GLU A 308 21.77 -39.03 -4.87
N CYS A 309 20.75 -39.71 -4.35
CA CYS A 309 20.31 -41.05 -4.75
C CYS A 309 18.81 -41.06 -5.11
N PRO A 310 18.36 -40.24 -6.08
CA PRO A 310 16.95 -40.01 -6.31
C PRO A 310 16.18 -41.23 -6.79
N HIS A 311 16.79 -42.16 -7.55
CA HIS A 311 16.11 -43.37 -8.03
C HIS A 311 15.90 -44.39 -6.91
N MET A 312 16.93 -44.60 -6.10
CA MET A 312 16.86 -45.44 -4.91
C MET A 312 15.79 -44.90 -3.96
N CYS A 313 15.74 -43.59 -3.76
CA CYS A 313 14.78 -42.96 -2.84
C CYS A 313 13.39 -42.72 -3.44
N GLY A 314 13.14 -43.06 -4.71
CA GLY A 314 11.85 -42.91 -5.36
C GLY A 314 11.44 -41.46 -5.63
N VAL A 315 12.40 -40.53 -5.66
CA VAL A 315 12.22 -39.15 -6.13
C VAL A 315 12.21 -39.14 -7.66
N CYS A 316 13.14 -39.91 -8.22
CA CYS A 316 13.17 -40.39 -9.59
C CYS A 316 12.92 -41.92 -9.55
#